data_AF-A2D9L0-F1
#
_entry.id   AF-A2D9L0-F1
#
_cell.length_a   1.000
_cell.length_b   1.000
_cell.length_c   1.000
_cell.angle_alpha   90.00
_cell.angle_beta   90.00
_cell.angle_gamma   90.00
#
_symmetry.space_group_name_H-M   'P 1'
#
loop_
_entity.id
_entity.type
_entity.pdbx_description
1 polymer ?
#
loop_
_entity_poly.entity_id
_entity_poly.type
_entity_poly.pdbx_seq_one_letter_code
_entity_poly.pdbx_strand_id
1 'polypeptide(L)'
;MNDDKERFITFTERDGFDKVQRRKSMLYPYSGVGYSLLELCCYHGAVDCFKILRTKFHSKISLTCLQFSFLGGNPEIMSECLKYQTPYEDCMEYAIISHNIDFVTFLQNEYNIEINLEYCGIYNNLESFLVYFDQTNDFDKCFVYSPIF
;
A
#
# COMPACT_ATOMS: atom_id res chain seq x y z
N MET A 1 11.53 7.14 -4.07
CA MET A 1 11.77 7.98 -2.87
C MET A 1 12.72 7.17 -2.01
N ASN A 2 14.01 7.51 -1.96
CA ASN A 2 15.06 6.54 -1.57
C ASN A 2 15.39 6.54 -0.06
N ASP A 3 14.46 7.05 0.76
CA ASP A 3 14.63 7.24 2.20
C ASP A 3 15.91 7.94 2.67
N ASP A 4 16.50 8.79 1.82
CA ASP A 4 17.68 9.57 2.17
C ASP A 4 17.30 10.73 3.10
N LYS A 5 17.37 10.46 4.40
CA LYS A 5 17.00 11.38 5.47
C LYS A 5 17.70 12.73 5.37
N GLU A 6 19.02 12.75 5.16
CA GLU A 6 19.81 14.00 5.14
C GLU A 6 19.41 14.87 3.95
N ARG A 7 19.35 14.27 2.74
CA ARG A 7 18.91 15.00 1.55
C ARG A 7 17.48 15.47 1.68
N PHE A 8 16.60 14.68 2.32
CA PHE A 8 15.22 15.07 2.53
C PHE A 8 15.10 16.26 3.48
N ILE A 9 15.86 16.28 4.58
CA ILE A 9 15.91 17.45 5.48
C ILE A 9 16.34 18.69 4.70
N THR A 10 17.47 18.63 4.00
CA THR A 10 17.96 19.76 3.18
C THR A 10 16.94 20.19 2.13
N PHE A 11 16.23 19.25 1.50
CA PHE A 11 15.17 19.55 0.54
C PHE A 11 13.99 20.30 1.18
N THR A 12 13.56 19.88 2.38
CA THR A 12 12.45 20.51 3.10
C THR A 12 12.77 21.90 3.67
N GLU A 13 14.05 22.26 3.75
CA GLU A 13 14.53 23.55 4.28
C GLU A 13 14.80 24.59 3.19
N ARG A 14 14.67 24.22 1.92
CA ARG A 14 14.83 25.16 0.80
C ARG A 14 13.68 26.17 0.78
N ASP A 15 14.03 27.43 0.49
CA ASP A 15 13.04 28.47 0.20
C ASP A 15 12.10 28.02 -0.93
N GLY A 16 10.80 28.09 -0.67
CA GLY A 16 9.76 27.64 -1.61
C GLY A 16 9.35 26.17 -1.50
N PHE A 17 9.80 25.42 -0.48
CA PHE A 17 9.25 24.09 -0.20
C PHE A 17 7.76 24.16 0.13
N ASP A 18 6.94 23.55 -0.72
CA ASP A 18 5.50 23.40 -0.50
C ASP A 18 5.20 22.08 0.23
N LYS A 19 4.77 22.20 1.49
CA LYS A 19 4.39 21.07 2.35
C LYS A 19 3.12 20.35 1.90
N VAL A 20 2.24 20.99 1.13
CA VAL A 20 1.00 20.37 0.61
C VAL A 20 1.14 19.93 -0.84
N GLN A 21 2.36 19.99 -1.40
CA GLN A 21 2.59 19.63 -2.79
C GLN A 21 2.12 18.20 -3.08
N ARG A 22 1.48 18.04 -4.24
CA ARG A 22 1.09 16.74 -4.78
C ARG A 22 1.78 16.52 -6.12
N ARG A 23 2.20 15.29 -6.39
CA ARG A 23 2.91 14.92 -7.61
C ARG A 23 2.08 13.92 -8.41
N LYS A 24 1.90 14.23 -9.70
CA LYS A 24 1.39 13.28 -10.70
C LYS A 24 2.59 12.71 -11.44
N SER A 25 2.61 11.39 -11.60
CA SER A 25 3.65 10.69 -12.35
C SER A 25 3.05 9.43 -12.95
N MET A 26 3.53 9.06 -14.14
CA MET A 26 3.16 7.77 -14.77
C MET A 26 3.80 6.57 -14.05
N LEU A 27 4.73 6.81 -13.11
CA LEU A 27 5.36 5.76 -12.30
C LEU A 27 4.47 5.27 -11.15
N TYR A 28 3.33 5.91 -10.90
CA TYR A 28 2.40 5.58 -9.83
C TYR A 28 1.01 5.33 -10.40
N PRO A 29 0.12 4.66 -9.65
CA PRO A 29 -1.27 4.52 -10.05
C PRO A 29 -1.91 5.89 -10.37
N TYR A 30 -2.91 5.87 -11.24
CA TYR A 30 -3.52 7.13 -11.68
C TYR A 30 -4.22 7.84 -10.52
N SER A 31 -3.95 9.14 -10.37
CA SER A 31 -4.64 10.00 -9.41
C SER A 31 -4.95 11.37 -10.02
N GLY A 32 -6.23 11.73 -10.02
CA GLY A 32 -6.72 13.03 -10.53
C GLY A 32 -6.13 14.23 -9.78
N VAL A 33 -5.71 14.06 -8.53
CA VAL A 33 -5.09 15.10 -7.69
C VAL A 33 -3.58 14.88 -7.47
N GLY A 34 -3.03 13.74 -7.89
CA GLY A 34 -1.65 13.32 -7.58
C GLY A 34 -1.47 12.86 -6.14
N TYR A 35 -0.24 12.50 -5.76
CA TYR A 35 0.08 11.99 -4.42
C TYR A 35 0.90 12.98 -3.62
N SER A 36 0.59 13.09 -2.33
CA SER A 36 1.39 13.81 -1.34
C SER A 36 2.74 13.12 -1.13
N LEU A 37 3.71 13.87 -0.57
CA LEU A 37 5.00 13.28 -0.19
C LEU A 37 4.84 12.13 0.81
N LEU A 38 3.86 12.21 1.72
CA LEU A 38 3.64 11.18 2.73
C LEU A 38 3.15 9.88 2.10
N GLU A 39 2.20 9.97 1.17
CA GLU A 39 1.71 8.81 0.39
C GLU A 39 2.87 8.19 -0.40
N LEU A 40 3.70 9.00 -1.04
CA LEU A 40 4.88 8.51 -1.75
C LEU A 40 5.91 7.87 -0.80
N CYS A 41 6.09 8.36 0.42
CA CYS A 41 6.93 7.65 1.39
C CYS A 41 6.38 6.26 1.70
N CYS A 42 5.06 6.11 1.83
CA CYS A 42 4.43 4.81 2.07
C CYS A 42 4.65 3.86 0.88
N TYR A 43 4.46 4.36 -0.35
CA TYR A 43 4.64 3.57 -1.58
C TYR A 43 6.06 3.00 -1.72
N HIS A 44 7.06 3.78 -1.30
CA HIS A 44 8.47 3.40 -1.43
C HIS A 44 9.07 2.80 -0.15
N GLY A 45 8.28 2.64 0.93
CA GLY A 45 8.81 2.16 2.21
C GLY A 45 9.80 3.11 2.90
N ALA A 46 9.76 4.40 2.58
CA ALA A 46 10.71 5.41 3.06
C ALA A 46 10.35 5.94 4.46
N VAL A 47 10.76 5.19 5.49
CA VAL A 47 10.33 5.36 6.89
C VAL A 47 10.93 6.60 7.55
N ASP A 48 12.19 6.95 7.27
CA ASP A 48 12.81 8.14 7.86
C ASP A 48 12.19 9.42 7.32
N CYS A 49 11.94 9.47 6.01
CA CYS A 49 11.25 10.59 5.38
C CYS A 49 9.80 10.69 5.86
N PHE A 50 9.11 9.55 6.00
CA PHE A 50 7.76 9.48 6.57
C PHE A 50 7.72 10.07 8.00
N LYS A 51 8.67 9.67 8.87
CA LYS A 51 8.78 10.19 10.24
C LYS A 51 9.00 11.70 10.25
N ILE A 52 9.84 12.25 9.37
CA ILE A 52 10.04 13.70 9.24
C ILE A 52 8.72 14.40 8.87
N LEU A 53 8.00 13.88 7.87
CA LEU A 53 6.72 14.45 7.42
C LEU A 53 5.64 14.43 8.51
N ARG A 54 5.62 13.38 9.34
CA ARG A 54 4.68 13.25 10.47
C ARG A 54 5.04 14.16 11.64
N THR A 55 6.32 14.26 11.98
CA THR A 55 6.78 15.00 13.16
C THR A 55 6.93 16.51 12.90
N LYS A 56 7.59 16.91 11.81
CA LYS A 56 7.88 18.33 11.49
C LYS A 56 6.70 19.03 10.83
N PHE A 57 5.96 18.33 9.96
CA PHE A 57 4.90 18.92 9.14
C PHE A 57 3.49 18.50 9.53
N HIS A 58 3.35 17.59 10.51
CA HIS A 58 2.06 17.04 10.95
C HIS A 58 1.20 16.51 9.79
N SER A 59 1.85 15.95 8.78
CA SER A 59 1.18 15.47 7.55
C SER A 59 0.12 14.43 7.92
N LYS A 60 -1.12 14.60 7.46
CA LYS A 60 -2.23 13.69 7.76
C LYS A 60 -2.03 12.35 7.05
N ILE A 61 -2.19 11.25 7.78
CA ILE A 61 -2.23 9.90 7.21
C ILE A 61 -3.57 9.71 6.50
N SER A 62 -3.54 9.48 5.20
CA SER A 62 -4.71 9.17 4.36
C SER A 62 -4.91 7.66 4.23
N LEU A 63 -6.08 7.23 3.73
CA LEU A 63 -6.30 5.83 3.36
C LEU A 63 -5.28 5.36 2.30
N THR A 64 -4.89 6.25 1.37
CA THR A 64 -3.86 5.97 0.38
C THR A 64 -2.48 5.71 1.00
N CYS A 65 -2.16 6.32 2.15
CA CYS A 65 -0.94 5.95 2.89
C CYS A 65 -1.00 4.48 3.34
N LEU A 66 -2.14 4.04 3.88
CA LEU A 66 -2.31 2.65 4.32
C LEU A 66 -2.23 1.68 3.13
N GLN A 67 -2.97 1.96 2.06
CA GLN A 67 -2.94 1.19 0.81
C GLN A 67 -1.50 1.04 0.28
N PHE A 68 -0.78 2.15 0.15
CA PHE A 68 0.59 2.14 -0.35
C PHE A 68 1.60 1.53 0.63
N SER A 69 1.30 1.47 1.93
CA SER A 69 2.18 0.81 2.90
C SER A 69 2.30 -0.70 2.66
N PHE A 70 1.29 -1.34 2.06
CA PHE A 70 1.38 -2.74 1.62
C PHE A 70 2.38 -2.90 0.46
N LEU A 71 2.44 -1.93 -0.47
CA LEU A 71 3.42 -1.95 -1.55
C LEU A 71 4.84 -1.68 -1.06
N GLY A 72 5.00 -0.70 -0.16
CA GLY A 72 6.31 -0.36 0.39
C GLY A 72 6.85 -1.43 1.35
N GLY A 73 5.99 -2.27 1.92
CA GLY A 73 6.36 -3.41 2.74
C GLY A 73 7.08 -3.06 4.05
N ASN A 74 7.04 -1.79 4.48
CA ASN A 74 7.72 -1.34 5.70
C ASN A 74 6.77 -1.48 6.92
N PRO A 75 7.07 -2.37 7.90
CA PRO A 75 6.16 -2.62 9.03
C PRO A 75 5.93 -1.41 9.93
N GLU A 76 6.91 -0.51 10.08
CA GLU A 76 6.77 0.69 10.90
C GLU A 76 5.78 1.67 10.27
N ILE A 77 5.85 1.86 8.94
CA ILE A 77 4.90 2.72 8.22
C ILE A 77 3.50 2.12 8.31
N MET A 78 3.36 0.82 8.02
CA MET A 78 2.07 0.14 8.03
C MET A 78 1.41 0.21 9.42
N SER A 79 2.16 -0.15 10.47
CA SER A 79 1.64 -0.10 11.85
C SER A 79 1.25 1.30 12.29
N GLU A 80 1.98 2.35 11.85
CA GLU A 80 1.57 3.72 12.11
C GLU A 80 0.31 4.10 11.32
N CYS A 81 0.16 3.67 10.07
CA CYS A 81 -1.03 3.94 9.26
C CYS A 81 -2.29 3.30 9.87
N LEU A 82 -2.19 2.05 10.33
CA LEU A 82 -3.28 1.29 10.97
C LEU A 82 -3.83 1.93 12.24
N LYS A 83 -3.07 2.80 12.92
CA LYS A 83 -3.57 3.56 14.09
C LYS A 83 -4.61 4.62 13.73
N TYR A 84 -4.63 5.07 12.47
CA TYR A 84 -5.49 6.17 12.01
C TYR A 84 -6.48 5.76 10.93
N GLN A 85 -6.25 4.63 10.26
CA GLN A 85 -7.03 4.15 9.13
C GLN A 85 -7.41 2.68 9.34
N THR A 86 -8.63 2.33 8.98
CA THR A 86 -9.10 0.94 8.95
C THR A 86 -8.96 0.41 7.53
N PRO A 87 -8.31 -0.76 7.33
CA PRO A 87 -8.28 -1.44 6.04
C PRO A 87 -9.68 -1.65 5.45
N TYR A 88 -9.75 -1.60 4.13
CA TYR A 88 -10.96 -1.89 3.34
C TYR A 88 -10.57 -2.66 2.07
N GLU A 89 -11.53 -2.93 1.18
CA GLU A 89 -11.35 -3.78 -0.01
C GLU A 89 -10.12 -3.43 -0.85
N ASP A 90 -9.88 -2.15 -1.13
CA ASP A 90 -8.69 -1.70 -1.88
C ASP A 90 -7.36 -2.16 -1.25
N CYS A 91 -7.29 -2.29 0.09
CA CYS A 91 -6.06 -2.76 0.74
C CYS A 91 -5.72 -4.21 0.35
N MET A 92 -6.73 -5.04 0.09
CA MET A 92 -6.52 -6.41 -0.38
C MET A 92 -5.91 -6.42 -1.78
N GLU A 93 -6.37 -5.53 -2.67
CA GLU A 93 -5.76 -5.36 -3.99
C GLU A 93 -4.26 -5.02 -3.86
N TYR A 94 -3.90 -4.03 -3.05
CA TYR A 94 -2.50 -3.65 -2.83
C TYR A 94 -1.66 -4.75 -2.16
N ALA A 95 -2.26 -5.54 -1.24
CA ALA A 95 -1.59 -6.70 -0.66
C ALA A 95 -1.33 -7.78 -1.72
N ILE A 96 -2.29 -8.06 -2.61
CA ILE A 96 -2.11 -9.00 -3.74
C ILE A 96 -1.03 -8.48 -4.70
N ILE A 97 -1.05 -7.19 -5.05
CA ILE A 97 -0.02 -6.56 -5.91
C ILE A 97 1.37 -6.71 -5.30
N SER A 98 1.49 -6.65 -3.97
CA SER A 98 2.78 -6.75 -3.28
C SER A 98 3.42 -8.14 -3.33
N HIS A 99 2.67 -9.18 -3.73
CA HIS A 99 3.11 -10.59 -3.67
C HIS A 99 3.62 -10.98 -2.27
N ASN A 100 3.00 -10.42 -1.22
CA ASN A 100 3.30 -10.75 0.16
C ASN A 100 2.10 -11.45 0.80
N ILE A 101 2.21 -12.76 0.98
CA ILE A 101 1.13 -13.60 1.48
C ILE A 101 0.79 -13.30 2.96
N ASP A 102 1.75 -12.80 3.74
CA ASP A 102 1.50 -12.40 5.13
C ASP A 102 0.53 -11.21 5.17
N PHE A 103 0.61 -10.29 4.20
CA PHE A 103 -0.33 -9.16 4.11
C PHE A 103 -1.73 -9.60 3.71
N VAL A 104 -1.84 -10.52 2.76
CA VAL A 104 -3.13 -11.06 2.30
C VAL A 104 -3.83 -11.79 3.44
N THR A 105 -3.11 -12.72 4.10
CA THR A 105 -3.65 -13.47 5.23
C THR A 105 -3.94 -12.58 6.44
N PHE A 106 -3.12 -11.56 6.71
CA PHE A 106 -3.40 -10.55 7.74
C PHE A 106 -4.72 -9.82 7.51
N LEU A 107 -4.93 -9.29 6.30
CA LEU A 107 -6.16 -8.55 5.97
C LEU A 107 -7.40 -9.43 6.07
N GLN A 108 -7.28 -10.69 5.67
CA GLN A 108 -8.39 -11.62 5.76
C GLN A 108 -8.68 -12.04 7.19
N ASN A 109 -7.67 -12.44 7.97
CA ASN A 109 -7.88 -12.98 9.31
C ASN A 109 -8.30 -11.88 10.31
N GLU A 110 -7.66 -10.72 10.24
CA GLU A 110 -7.88 -9.64 11.22
C GLU A 110 -9.04 -8.71 10.83
N TYR A 111 -9.34 -8.59 9.53
CA TYR A 111 -10.37 -7.65 9.04
C TYR A 111 -11.48 -8.31 8.22
N ASN A 112 -11.45 -9.64 8.00
CA ASN A 112 -12.43 -10.39 7.21
C ASN A 112 -12.62 -9.84 5.79
N ILE A 113 -11.56 -9.31 5.19
CA ILE A 113 -11.58 -8.82 3.80
C ILE A 113 -11.43 -10.01 2.87
N GLU A 114 -12.38 -10.21 1.95
CA GLU A 114 -12.35 -11.32 1.00
C GLU A 114 -11.23 -11.12 -0.05
N ILE A 115 -10.55 -12.20 -0.39
CA ILE A 115 -9.56 -12.22 -1.47
C ILE A 115 -10.30 -12.20 -2.81
N ASN A 116 -10.03 -11.20 -3.64
CA ASN A 116 -10.59 -11.12 -4.98
C ASN A 116 -9.75 -11.93 -5.97
N LEU A 117 -10.31 -13.05 -6.46
CA LEU A 117 -9.66 -13.94 -7.43
C LEU A 117 -9.32 -13.27 -8.77
N GLU A 118 -10.08 -12.24 -9.18
CA GLU A 118 -9.77 -11.48 -10.39
C GLU A 118 -8.43 -10.75 -10.23
N TYR A 119 -8.20 -10.12 -9.07
CA TYR A 119 -6.93 -9.47 -8.76
C TYR A 119 -5.78 -10.48 -8.66
N CYS A 120 -6.02 -11.67 -8.08
CA CYS A 120 -5.00 -12.71 -8.08
C CYS A 120 -4.55 -13.05 -9.52
N GLY A 121 -5.48 -13.18 -10.45
CA GLY A 121 -5.19 -13.44 -11.85
C GLY A 121 -4.50 -12.26 -12.56
N ILE A 122 -5.06 -11.05 -12.45
CA ILE A 122 -4.50 -9.83 -13.09
C ILE A 122 -3.04 -9.60 -12.69
N TYR A 123 -2.70 -9.86 -11.42
CA TYR A 123 -1.35 -9.67 -10.89
C TYR A 123 -0.50 -10.94 -10.86
N ASN A 124 -0.98 -12.05 -11.44
CA ASN A 124 -0.32 -13.36 -11.44
C ASN A 124 0.11 -13.85 -10.04
N ASN A 125 -0.66 -13.51 -9.01
CA ASN A 125 -0.39 -13.93 -7.63
C ASN A 125 -1.10 -15.25 -7.31
N LEU A 126 -0.45 -16.35 -7.69
CA LEU A 126 -0.96 -17.71 -7.47
C LEU A 126 -1.06 -18.06 -5.98
N GLU A 127 -0.16 -17.55 -5.14
CA GLU A 127 -0.19 -17.83 -3.70
C GLU A 127 -1.48 -17.31 -3.04
N SER A 128 -1.89 -16.10 -3.38
CA SER A 128 -3.15 -15.52 -2.87
C SER A 128 -4.37 -16.29 -3.37
N PHE A 129 -4.34 -16.75 -4.62
CA PHE A 129 -5.38 -17.61 -5.17
C PHE A 129 -5.48 -18.93 -4.38
N LEU A 130 -4.34 -19.55 -4.06
CA LEU A 130 -4.31 -20.80 -3.30
C LEU A 130 -4.77 -20.61 -1.85
N VAL A 131 -4.45 -19.47 -1.23
CA VAL A 131 -4.96 -19.13 0.11
C VAL A 131 -6.48 -19.02 0.09
N TYR A 132 -7.05 -18.31 -0.90
CA TYR A 132 -8.51 -18.27 -1.06
C TYR A 132 -9.13 -19.67 -1.16
N PHE A 133 -8.54 -20.53 -2.01
CA PHE A 133 -9.04 -21.89 -2.20
C PHE A 133 -8.99 -22.72 -0.90
N ASP A 134 -7.86 -22.68 -0.18
CA ASP A 134 -7.67 -23.42 1.08
C ASP A 134 -8.72 -23.05 2.14
N GLN A 135 -9.03 -21.76 2.26
CA GLN A 135 -9.91 -21.26 3.31
C GLN A 135 -11.41 -21.38 2.97
N THR A 136 -11.77 -21.25 1.69
CA THR A 136 -13.18 -21.27 1.26
C THR A 136 -13.62 -22.64 0.78
N ASN A 137 -12.69 -23.46 0.26
CA ASN A 137 -12.97 -24.67 -0.51
C ASN A 137 -13.96 -24.43 -1.68
N ASP A 138 -14.05 -23.20 -2.20
CA ASP A 138 -14.93 -22.85 -3.33
C ASP A 138 -14.32 -23.32 -4.65
N PHE A 139 -14.44 -24.63 -4.90
CA PHE A 139 -13.92 -25.28 -6.09
C PHE A 139 -14.49 -24.69 -7.38
N ASP A 140 -15.80 -24.40 -7.42
CA ASP A 140 -16.47 -23.92 -8.63
C ASP A 140 -15.94 -22.55 -9.03
N LYS A 141 -15.79 -21.62 -8.08
CA LYS A 141 -15.22 -20.29 -8.35
C LYS A 141 -13.74 -20.41 -8.73
N CYS A 142 -12.95 -21.19 -8.01
CA CYS A 142 -11.54 -21.40 -8.35
C CYS A 142 -11.36 -22.02 -9.74
N PHE A 143 -12.19 -23.00 -10.12
CA PHE A 143 -12.15 -23.62 -11.43
C PHE A 143 -12.37 -22.59 -12.55
N VAL A 144 -13.33 -21.67 -12.38
CA VAL A 144 -13.62 -20.60 -13.35
C VAL A 144 -12.45 -19.62 -13.53
N TYR A 145 -11.77 -19.24 -12.44
CA TYR A 145 -10.67 -18.27 -12.48
C TYR A 145 -9.29 -18.89 -12.79
N SER A 146 -9.14 -20.21 -12.60
CA SER A 146 -7.86 -20.91 -12.82
C SER A 146 -7.21 -20.71 -14.20
N PRO A 147 -7.94 -20.58 -15.34
CA PRO A 147 -7.32 -20.41 -16.65
C PRO A 147 -6.61 -19.06 -16.87
N ILE A 148 -6.69 -18.13 -15.91
CA ILE A 148 -5.99 -16.83 -15.98
C ILE A 148 -4.47 -17.00 -15.70
N PHE A 149 -4.06 -18.06 -14.99
CA PHE A 149 -2.68 -18.39 -14.65
C PHE A 149 -2.04 -19.36 -15.66
#